data_AF-A0A0M6WWM8-F1
#
_entry.id   AF-A0A0M6WWM8-F1
#
_cell.length_a   1.000
_cell.length_b   1.000
_cell.length_c   1.000
_cell.angle_alpha   90.00
_cell.angle_beta   90.00
_cell.angle_gamma   90.00
#
_symmetry.space_group_name_H-M   'P 1'
#
loop_
_entity.id
_entity.type
_entity.pdbx_description
1 polymer ?
#
loop_
_entity_poly.entity_id
_entity_poly.type
_entity_poly.pdbx_seq_one_letter_code
_entity_poly.pdbx_strand_id
1 'polypeptide(L)'
;MKKKEKNKYFFGTNKTQMNIEEYVSQINEISKYYFERCEKYKKRFYRCCFIRIFAAMMIPIISLASEISPSTIIVSVLSGIITLSESYVNVTQAYEKWTKYRATCNALWIESRLFAMKVGKYADEDVREKYFVEQCEKLMIEETNEWKEYINKAKEMK
;
A
#
# COMPACT_ATOMS: atom_id res chain seq x y z
N MET A 1 5.08 19.59 -21.67
CA MET A 1 4.56 20.41 -20.55
C MET A 1 3.47 19.70 -19.74
N LYS A 2 2.40 19.16 -20.36
CA LYS A 2 1.29 18.47 -19.66
C LYS A 2 1.69 17.41 -18.61
N LYS A 3 2.70 16.57 -18.86
CA LYS A 3 3.14 15.51 -17.91
C LYS A 3 3.85 16.07 -16.67
N LYS A 4 4.52 17.23 -16.78
CA LYS A 4 5.23 17.89 -15.67
C LYS A 4 4.25 18.58 -14.72
N GLU A 5 3.20 19.21 -15.25
CA GLU A 5 2.14 19.81 -14.43
C GLU A 5 1.28 18.76 -13.71
N LYS A 6 0.97 17.65 -14.38
CA LYS A 6 0.20 16.54 -13.79
C LYS A 6 0.89 15.93 -12.55
N ASN A 7 2.22 15.91 -12.53
CA ASN A 7 3.00 15.46 -11.37
C ASN A 7 2.97 16.43 -10.19
N LYS A 8 2.75 17.74 -10.40
CA LYS A 8 2.72 18.74 -9.31
C LYS A 8 1.42 18.66 -8.51
N TYR A 9 0.30 18.35 -9.17
CA TYR A 9 -1.02 18.25 -8.55
C TYR A 9 -1.61 16.85 -8.73
N PHE A 10 -0.82 15.80 -8.52
CA PHE A 10 -1.25 14.43 -8.80
C PHE A 10 -2.56 14.04 -8.08
N PHE A 11 -2.73 14.48 -6.83
CA PHE A 11 -3.96 14.31 -6.04
C PHE A 11 -4.84 15.57 -5.96
N GLY A 12 -4.48 16.62 -6.69
CA GLY A 12 -5.17 17.91 -6.62
C GLY A 12 -5.72 18.33 -7.98
N THR A 13 -6.27 19.55 -8.03
CA THR A 13 -6.66 20.19 -9.27
C THR A 13 -6.21 21.66 -9.24
N ASN A 14 -5.78 22.17 -10.39
CA ASN A 14 -5.55 23.60 -10.60
C ASN A 14 -6.72 24.28 -11.31
N LYS A 15 -7.79 23.53 -11.63
CA LYS A 15 -9.00 24.05 -12.25
C LYS A 15 -10.06 24.34 -11.20
N THR A 16 -10.80 25.43 -11.39
CA THR A 16 -11.95 25.80 -10.54
C THR A 16 -13.21 24.98 -10.86
N GLN A 17 -13.30 24.42 -12.07
CA GLN A 17 -14.43 23.59 -12.53
C GLN A 17 -13.89 22.32 -13.20
N MET A 18 -14.61 21.21 -13.00
CA MET A 18 -14.29 19.88 -13.54
C MET A 18 -15.60 19.16 -13.85
N ASN A 19 -15.67 18.48 -15.00
CA ASN A 19 -16.82 17.64 -15.34
C ASN A 19 -16.60 16.20 -14.84
N ILE A 20 -17.65 15.39 -14.89
CA ILE A 20 -17.61 14.03 -14.35
C ILE A 20 -16.60 13.11 -15.09
N GLU A 21 -16.44 13.28 -16.40
CA GLU A 21 -15.52 12.46 -17.21
C GLU A 21 -14.06 12.72 -16.83
N GLU A 22 -13.72 13.99 -16.62
CA GLU A 22 -12.42 14.40 -16.10
C GLU A 22 -12.16 13.82 -14.70
N TYR A 23 -13.17 13.86 -13.83
CA TYR A 23 -13.07 13.27 -12.49
C TYR A 23 -12.86 11.75 -12.52
N VAL A 24 -13.63 11.03 -13.35
CA VAL A 24 -13.46 9.59 -13.56
C VAL A 24 -12.04 9.27 -14.07
N SER A 25 -11.51 10.07 -15.00
CA SER A 25 -10.13 9.94 -15.47
C SER A 25 -9.12 10.11 -14.33
N GLN A 26 -9.33 11.10 -13.47
CA GLN A 26 -8.48 11.34 -12.31
C GLN A 26 -8.54 10.19 -11.29
N ILE A 27 -9.73 9.67 -10.99
CA ILE A 27 -9.90 8.50 -10.10
C ILE A 27 -9.20 7.26 -10.67
N ASN A 28 -9.21 7.06 -11.98
CA ASN A 28 -8.46 5.96 -12.60
C ASN A 28 -6.94 6.11 -12.41
N GLU A 29 -6.40 7.32 -12.51
CA GLU A 29 -4.98 7.58 -12.26
C GLU A 29 -4.61 7.42 -10.78
N ILE A 30 -5.45 7.90 -9.87
CA ILE A 30 -5.30 7.70 -8.42
C ILE A 30 -5.34 6.21 -8.08
N SER A 31 -6.30 5.47 -8.64
CA SER A 31 -6.42 4.02 -8.45
C SER A 31 -5.17 3.29 -8.94
N LYS A 32 -4.59 3.73 -10.07
CA LYS A 32 -3.33 3.19 -10.59
C LYS A 32 -2.15 3.47 -9.66
N TYR A 33 -2.07 4.67 -9.10
CA TYR A 33 -1.06 4.99 -8.09
C TYR A 33 -1.15 4.04 -6.89
N TYR A 34 -2.35 3.84 -6.35
CA TYR A 34 -2.56 2.95 -5.22
C TYR A 34 -2.14 1.51 -5.56
N PHE A 35 -2.47 1.04 -6.76
CA PHE A 35 -2.04 -0.27 -7.25
C PHE A 35 -0.50 -0.40 -7.32
N GLU A 36 0.17 0.55 -7.96
CA GLU A 36 1.64 0.53 -8.08
C GLU A 36 2.33 0.60 -6.73
N ARG A 37 1.79 1.39 -5.80
CA ARG A 37 2.30 1.52 -4.44
C ARG A 37 2.10 0.24 -3.64
N CYS A 38 0.93 -0.38 -3.74
CA CYS A 38 0.64 -1.71 -3.20
C CYS A 38 1.67 -2.73 -3.68
N GLU A 39 1.87 -2.87 -4.99
CA GLU A 39 2.81 -3.86 -5.55
C GLU A 39 4.25 -3.65 -5.06
N LYS A 40 4.68 -2.39 -4.93
CA LYS A 40 6.01 -2.07 -4.41
C LYS A 40 6.20 -2.54 -2.97
N TYR A 41 5.23 -2.27 -2.09
CA TYR A 41 5.30 -2.69 -0.69
C TYR A 41 5.13 -4.20 -0.52
N LYS A 42 4.24 -4.82 -1.31
CA LYS A 42 4.05 -6.27 -1.37
C LYS A 42 5.36 -6.98 -1.71
N LYS A 43 6.04 -6.54 -2.77
CA LYS A 43 7.34 -7.11 -3.19
C LYS A 43 8.43 -6.96 -2.12
N ARG A 44 8.47 -5.81 -1.43
CA ARG A 44 9.43 -5.57 -0.34
C ARG A 44 9.16 -6.49 0.85
N PHE A 45 7.89 -6.60 1.26
CA PHE A 45 7.46 -7.48 2.33
C PHE A 45 7.87 -8.93 2.07
N TYR A 46 7.44 -9.50 0.93
CA TYR A 46 7.77 -10.89 0.62
C TYR A 46 9.28 -11.13 0.45
N ARG A 47 10.03 -10.18 -0.10
CA ARG A 47 11.50 -10.30 -0.18
C ARG A 47 12.12 -10.45 1.21
N CYS A 48 11.72 -9.64 2.18
CA CYS A 48 12.20 -9.75 3.55
C CYS A 48 11.77 -11.07 4.22
N CYS A 49 10.53 -11.51 4.00
CA CYS A 49 10.06 -12.81 4.49
C CYS A 49 10.87 -13.97 3.92
N PHE A 50 11.15 -13.98 2.61
CA PHE A 50 11.98 -15.02 2.00
C PHE A 50 13.40 -15.01 2.57
N ILE A 51 14.04 -13.84 2.68
CA ILE A 51 15.38 -13.73 3.29
C ILE A 51 15.39 -14.31 4.71
N ARG A 52 14.37 -14.02 5.53
CA ARG A 52 14.22 -14.59 6.88
C ARG A 52 14.10 -16.11 6.85
N ILE A 53 13.22 -16.65 6.00
CA ILE A 53 12.99 -18.10 5.90
C ILE A 53 14.28 -18.81 5.47
N PHE A 54 14.96 -18.29 4.45
CA PHE A 54 16.24 -18.84 3.99
C PHE A 54 17.30 -18.79 5.09
N ALA A 55 17.46 -17.66 5.78
CA ALA A 55 18.43 -17.55 6.87
C ALA A 55 18.11 -18.50 8.04
N ALA A 56 16.83 -18.61 8.42
CA ALA A 56 16.38 -19.50 9.48
C ALA A 56 16.60 -20.98 9.14
N MET A 57 16.40 -21.37 7.88
CA MET A 57 16.65 -22.72 7.38
C MET A 57 18.14 -23.07 7.38
N MET A 58 19.03 -22.11 7.09
CA MET A 58 20.47 -22.36 7.03
C MET A 58 21.12 -22.56 8.41
N ILE A 59 20.57 -21.97 9.47
CA ILE A 59 21.09 -22.10 10.84
C ILE A 59 21.24 -23.58 11.28
N PRO A 60 20.19 -24.44 11.27
CA PRO A 60 20.32 -25.83 11.71
C PRO A 60 21.26 -26.66 10.83
N ILE A 61 21.29 -26.42 9.51
CA ILE A 61 22.19 -27.13 8.58
C ILE A 61 23.66 -26.88 8.95
N ILE A 62 24.01 -25.62 9.23
CA ILE A 62 25.37 -25.21 9.58
C ILE A 62 25.72 -25.65 11.00
N SER A 63 24.76 -25.61 11.92
CA SER A 63 24.94 -26.04 13.31
C SER A 63 25.20 -27.54 13.43
N LEU A 64 24.62 -28.37 12.56
CA LEU A 64 24.80 -29.83 12.58
C LEU A 64 26.12 -30.29 11.94
N ALA A 65 26.69 -29.47 11.05
CA ALA A 65 27.84 -29.84 10.22
C ALA A 65 29.22 -29.49 10.82
N SER A 66 29.33 -29.03 12.06
CA SER A 66 30.64 -28.56 12.59
C SER A 66 30.84 -28.73 14.10
N GLU A 67 31.92 -29.44 14.47
CA GLU A 67 32.59 -29.35 15.76
C GLU A 67 33.43 -28.05 15.83
N ILE A 68 32.72 -26.93 16.05
CA ILE A 68 33.15 -25.59 16.51
C ILE A 68 34.42 -24.95 15.92
N SER A 69 34.18 -23.84 15.20
CA SER A 69 34.86 -22.53 15.34
C SER A 69 34.25 -21.52 14.34
N PRO A 70 34.18 -21.83 13.02
CA PRO A 70 33.59 -20.92 12.02
C PRO A 70 32.05 -20.93 12.02
N SER A 71 31.42 -22.06 12.38
CA SER A 71 29.97 -22.25 12.35
C SER A 71 29.22 -21.29 13.27
N THR A 72 29.78 -20.99 14.45
CA THR A 72 29.19 -20.07 15.44
C THR A 72 29.09 -18.63 14.91
N ILE A 73 30.11 -18.17 14.18
CA ILE A 73 30.12 -16.84 13.57
C ILE A 73 29.02 -16.75 12.49
N ILE A 74 28.90 -17.78 11.65
CA ILE A 74 27.91 -17.80 10.57
C ILE A 74 26.48 -17.84 11.13
N VAL A 75 26.21 -18.67 12.14
CA VAL A 75 24.91 -18.71 12.81
C VAL A 75 24.55 -17.36 13.43
N SER A 76 25.52 -16.67 14.03
CA SER A 76 25.31 -15.32 14.58
C SER A 76 24.97 -14.31 13.48
N VAL A 77 25.66 -14.36 12.34
CA VAL A 77 25.37 -13.49 11.18
C VAL A 77 23.97 -13.76 10.62
N LEU A 78 23.59 -15.04 10.43
CA LEU A 78 22.26 -15.42 9.94
C LEU A 78 21.16 -14.94 10.90
N SER A 79 21.36 -15.11 12.21
CA SER A 79 20.44 -14.59 13.22
C SER A 79 20.31 -13.06 13.15
N GLY A 80 21.42 -12.35 12.94
CA GLY A 80 21.42 -10.91 12.71
C GLY A 80 20.62 -10.49 11.47
N ILE A 81 20.76 -11.22 10.35
CA ILE A 81 19.98 -10.98 9.11
C ILE A 81 18.47 -11.17 9.35
N ILE A 82 18.10 -12.19 10.11
CA ILE A 82 16.70 -12.48 10.47
C ILE A 82 16.11 -11.31 11.26
N THR A 83 16.82 -10.85 12.29
CA THR A 83 16.41 -9.73 13.14
C THR A 83 16.35 -8.43 12.35
N LEU A 84 17.38 -8.12 11.55
CA LEU A 84 17.42 -6.91 10.74
C LEU A 84 16.27 -6.85 9.71
N SER A 85 15.98 -7.98 9.06
CA SER A 85 14.88 -8.08 8.09
C SER A 85 13.52 -7.88 8.76
N GLU A 86 13.33 -8.44 9.96
CA GLU A 86 12.13 -8.27 10.77
C GLU A 86 11.95 -6.81 11.21
N SER A 87 13.00 -6.22 11.77
CA SER A 87 13.02 -4.81 12.15
C SER A 87 12.73 -3.91 10.96
N TYR A 88 13.28 -4.20 9.78
CA TYR A 88 12.99 -3.43 8.56
C TYR A 88 11.50 -3.51 8.18
N VAL A 89 10.90 -4.70 8.19
CA VAL A 89 9.47 -4.88 7.88
C VAL A 89 8.61 -4.12 8.88
N ASN A 90 8.92 -4.23 10.18
CA ASN A 90 8.17 -3.58 11.26
C ASN A 90 8.30 -2.05 11.21
N VAL A 91 9.50 -1.51 10.98
CA VAL A 91 9.71 -0.06 10.85
C VAL A 91 9.05 0.49 9.60
N THR A 92 9.16 -0.22 8.48
CA THR A 92 8.56 0.25 7.22
C THR A 92 7.07 0.01 7.15
N GLN A 93 6.53 -0.88 7.99
CA GLN A 93 5.12 -1.29 8.02
C GLN A 93 4.67 -1.73 6.63
N ALA A 94 5.54 -2.51 5.98
CA ALA A 94 5.37 -2.84 4.58
C ALA A 94 4.07 -3.62 4.36
N TYR A 95 3.72 -4.50 5.32
CA TYR A 95 2.51 -5.32 5.28
C TYR A 95 1.25 -4.45 5.26
N GLU A 96 1.09 -3.61 6.28
CA GLU A 96 -0.07 -2.74 6.46
C GLU A 96 -0.20 -1.78 5.28
N LYS A 97 0.93 -1.25 4.78
CA LYS A 97 0.95 -0.37 3.61
C LYS A 97 0.36 -1.04 2.38
N TRP A 98 0.85 -2.21 2.00
CA TRP A 98 0.36 -2.83 0.77
C TRP A 98 -1.10 -3.27 0.90
N THR A 99 -1.51 -3.80 2.06
CA THR A 99 -2.88 -4.25 2.28
C THR A 99 -3.88 -3.09 2.24
N LYS A 100 -3.57 -1.97 2.89
CA LYS A 100 -4.42 -0.77 2.87
C LYS A 100 -4.53 -0.19 1.46
N TYR A 101 -3.41 0.01 0.77
CA TYR A 101 -3.43 0.50 -0.61
C TYR A 101 -4.21 -0.42 -1.55
N ARG A 102 -4.15 -1.75 -1.34
CA ARG A 102 -4.97 -2.70 -2.10
C ARG A 102 -6.45 -2.55 -1.81
N ALA A 103 -6.83 -2.38 -0.54
CA ALA A 103 -8.22 -2.19 -0.14
C ALA A 103 -8.82 -0.92 -0.75
N THR A 104 -8.13 0.23 -0.62
CA THR A 104 -8.57 1.51 -1.20
C THR A 104 -8.66 1.43 -2.73
N CYS A 105 -7.67 0.85 -3.39
CA CYS A 105 -7.68 0.63 -4.84
C CYS A 105 -8.90 -0.21 -5.28
N ASN A 106 -9.16 -1.32 -4.59
CA ASN A 106 -10.31 -2.18 -4.89
C ASN A 106 -11.64 -1.46 -4.65
N ALA A 107 -11.75 -0.68 -3.58
CA ALA A 107 -12.95 0.10 -3.26
C ALA A 107 -13.24 1.14 -4.36
N LEU A 108 -12.22 1.91 -4.77
CA LEU A 108 -12.35 2.86 -5.89
C LEU A 108 -12.77 2.16 -7.19
N TRP A 109 -12.19 1.01 -7.51
CA TRP A 109 -12.60 0.24 -8.69
C TRP A 109 -14.02 -0.31 -8.61
N ILE A 110 -14.48 -0.71 -7.42
CA ILE A 110 -15.88 -1.12 -7.23
C ILE A 110 -16.79 0.07 -7.49
N GLU A 111 -16.53 1.22 -6.87
CA GLU A 111 -17.33 2.43 -7.07
C GLU A 111 -17.35 2.86 -8.55
N SER A 112 -16.20 2.87 -9.23
CA SER A 112 -16.13 3.20 -10.67
C SER A 112 -16.97 2.24 -11.52
N ARG A 113 -16.97 0.94 -11.22
CA ARG A 113 -17.81 -0.03 -11.94
C ARG A 113 -19.30 0.16 -11.64
N LEU A 114 -19.67 0.38 -10.38
CA LEU A 114 -21.05 0.63 -9.99
C LEU A 114 -21.59 1.91 -10.66
N PHE A 115 -20.78 2.97 -10.67
CA PHE A 115 -21.09 4.20 -11.38
C PHE A 115 -21.26 3.93 -12.87
N ALA A 116 -20.30 3.29 -13.53
CA ALA A 116 -20.37 3.00 -14.96
C ALA A 116 -21.59 2.15 -15.36
N MET A 117 -21.97 1.17 -14.53
CA MET A 117 -23.11 0.30 -14.77
C MET A 117 -24.46 0.93 -14.43
N LYS A 118 -24.49 2.11 -13.79
CA LYS A 118 -25.72 2.81 -13.39
C LYS A 118 -26.59 1.97 -12.44
N VAL A 119 -25.96 1.30 -11.47
CA VAL A 119 -26.65 0.39 -10.54
C VAL A 119 -26.53 0.82 -9.09
N GLY A 120 -27.46 0.35 -8.26
CA GLY A 120 -27.50 0.67 -6.83
C GLY A 120 -27.70 2.16 -6.59
N LYS A 121 -26.84 2.77 -5.78
CA LYS A 121 -26.87 4.22 -5.48
C LYS A 121 -26.64 5.13 -6.70
N TYR A 122 -26.30 4.56 -7.85
CA TYR A 122 -26.06 5.28 -9.10
C TYR A 122 -27.14 5.05 -10.17
N ALA A 123 -28.28 4.46 -9.80
CA ALA A 123 -29.39 4.23 -10.73
C ALA A 123 -30.13 5.53 -11.11
N ASP A 124 -30.13 6.53 -10.23
CA ASP A 124 -30.74 7.83 -10.46
C ASP A 124 -29.73 8.79 -11.13
N GLU A 125 -30.04 9.24 -12.35
CA GLU A 125 -29.16 10.11 -13.16
C GLU A 125 -28.95 11.50 -12.55
N ASP A 126 -29.93 12.02 -11.82
CA ASP A 126 -29.88 13.40 -11.31
C ASP A 126 -28.89 13.55 -10.15
N VAL A 127 -28.60 12.45 -9.43
CA VAL A 127 -27.79 12.47 -8.20
C VAL A 127 -26.54 11.58 -8.24
N ARG A 128 -26.43 10.68 -9.22
CA ARG A 128 -25.33 9.70 -9.28
C ARG A 128 -23.94 10.32 -9.36
N GLU A 129 -23.77 11.42 -10.08
CA GLU A 129 -22.46 12.07 -10.21
C GLU A 129 -22.00 12.62 -8.85
N LYS A 130 -22.90 13.31 -8.14
CA LYS A 130 -22.66 13.80 -6.79
C LYS A 130 -22.27 12.67 -5.86
N TYR A 131 -23.06 11.59 -5.84
CA TYR A 131 -22.74 10.45 -4.98
C TYR A 131 -21.41 9.81 -5.34
N PHE A 132 -21.05 9.72 -6.62
CA PHE A 132 -19.80 9.10 -7.02
C PHE A 132 -18.60 9.89 -6.50
N VAL A 133 -18.63 11.21 -6.68
CA VAL A 133 -17.60 12.12 -6.16
C VAL A 133 -17.50 12.02 -4.65
N GLU A 134 -18.61 12.16 -3.93
CA GLU A 134 -18.62 12.10 -2.46
C GLU A 134 -18.07 10.77 -1.92
N GLN A 135 -18.41 9.65 -2.57
CA GLN A 135 -17.97 8.32 -2.13
C GLN A 135 -16.49 8.09 -2.43
N CYS A 136 -16.00 8.48 -3.61
CA CYS A 136 -14.58 8.39 -3.93
C CYS A 136 -13.72 9.24 -2.99
N GLU A 137 -14.11 10.49 -2.71
CA GLU A 137 -13.40 11.36 -1.76
C GLU A 137 -13.42 10.79 -0.35
N LYS A 138 -14.58 10.27 0.09
CA LYS A 138 -14.71 9.64 1.39
C LYS A 138 -13.75 8.46 1.56
N LEU A 139 -13.64 7.57 0.56
CA LEU A 139 -12.71 6.43 0.60
C LEU A 139 -11.24 6.87 0.74
N MET A 140 -10.85 7.97 0.08
CA MET A 140 -9.48 8.51 0.18
C MET A 140 -9.23 9.19 1.53
N ILE A 141 -10.23 9.88 2.08
CA ILE A 141 -10.17 10.49 3.41
C ILE A 141 -10.08 9.42 4.50
N GLU A 142 -10.87 8.36 4.41
CA GLU A 142 -10.84 7.22 5.32
C GLU A 142 -9.45 6.58 5.36
N GLU A 143 -8.84 6.33 4.20
CA GLU A 143 -7.47 5.82 4.12
C GLU A 143 -6.46 6.75 4.81
N THR A 144 -6.59 8.07 4.60
CA THR A 144 -5.72 9.06 5.24
C THR A 144 -5.90 9.08 6.77
N ASN A 145 -7.13 8.96 7.25
CA ASN A 145 -7.42 8.96 8.69
C ASN A 145 -6.89 7.69 9.35
N GLU A 146 -7.06 6.53 8.73
CA GLU A 146 -6.48 5.28 9.21
C GLU A 146 -4.94 5.34 9.28
N TRP A 147 -4.29 6.06 8.36
CA TRP A 147 -2.84 6.30 8.44
C TRP A 147 -2.46 7.16 9.64
N LYS A 148 -3.22 8.23 9.91
CA LYS A 148 -2.97 9.11 11.05
C LYS A 148 -3.11 8.35 12.37
N GLU A 149 -4.18 7.58 12.52
CA GLU A 149 -4.39 6.73 13.70
C GLU A 149 -3.26 5.73 13.88
N TYR A 150 -2.84 5.08 12.80
CA TYR A 150 -1.72 4.15 12.84
C TYR A 150 -0.42 4.84 13.31
N ILE A 151 -0.10 6.01 12.76
CA ILE A 151 1.08 6.78 13.14
C ILE A 151 1.03 7.20 14.62
N ASN A 152 -0.15 7.59 15.11
CA ASN A 152 -0.32 7.97 16.51
C ASN A 152 -0.09 6.77 17.45
N LYS A 153 -0.70 5.61 17.16
CA LYS A 153 -0.45 4.38 17.91
C LYS A 153 1.03 3.99 17.91
N ALA A 154 1.70 4.13 16.76
CA ALA A 154 3.14 3.84 16.66
C ALA A 154 4.03 4.82 17.46
N LYS A 155 3.56 6.04 17.74
CA LYS A 155 4.26 6.99 18.63
C LYS A 155 4.07 6.66 20.11
N GLU A 156 2.88 6.19 20.49
CA GLU A 156 2.53 5.85 21.88
C GLU A 156 3.19 4.55 22.36
N MET A 157 3.61 3.67 21.44
CA MET A 157 4.35 2.45 21.76
C MET A 157 5.87 2.69 21.97
N LYS A 158 6.35 3.93 21.91
CA LYS A 158 7.72 4.31 22.27
C LYS A 158 7.80 4.76 23.73
#